data_AF-A0A8C5JAB8-F1
#
_entry.id   AF-A0A8C5JAB8-F1
#
_cell.length_a   1.000
_cell.length_b   1.000
_cell.length_c   1.000
_cell.angle_alpha   90.00
_cell.angle_beta   90.00
_cell.angle_gamma   90.00
#
_symmetry.space_group_name_H-M   'P 1'
#
loop_
_entity.id
_entity.type
_entity.pdbx_description
1 polymer ?
#
loop_
_entity_poly.entity_id
_entity_poly.type
_entity_poly.pdbx_seq_one_letter_code
_entity_poly.pdbx_strand_id
1 'polypeptide(L)'
;MECCMGKEAVLSQGPSSPPWPRQILFVVGHADRSFCSVGAAKRASQGNSGPSPWHSSVPDPWAIAAVTPCAPCCWLGDSQGSQHCLGARSPQGTCITLISGFQYDCSWFLFLFCVFLFTLVWLYFAIIILNDFHNFNEFIFRQKKLWLDWSLVLLIATTVLISYSSVLLVLALCLQLCGQPLKLHWVHKVLLILTALVVAAAFTGLGIKWAEEWKSAWISLQATGPFLHIGAVGGMTLLAWPLASFIYRTCSTGLRVFVLLVYSAAMIALYLAPLGITSPCIMEENQLPPKPALVGHRGAPMLAPENTLMSLHKAVDCDVQVFETDVMVSADGVPFLMHDEELTRTTNVQAVFPERAALNSTAFNWTDLQQLDAGSWFLERRPFPTVQNLSPGDRQEAAEQRIPSLEQALEAAKHSNLSIMFDLRPENHSDYQNFVNVTLAVILQSGIPLQQVLWLPDGFREDVKQQAPGVQHVYGRKRVENEKEPVLHVNLPYQDMSSEEIRQYRQDNISVNLYVVNQPWLFSVLWCSGVSSVTTNACQVLKEMEHPIWLLPSSTYFMIWIVVDCVSLLIIIWAFVLMKKCSRRRRPAESETDVLLTKINSLMQE
;
A
#
# COMPACT_ATOMS: atom_id res chain seq x y z
N MET A 1 38.47 40.88 49.01
CA MET A 1 38.07 40.15 47.78
C MET A 1 36.70 39.51 48.01
N GLU A 2 35.53 40.17 47.91
CA GLU A 2 35.14 41.40 47.16
C GLU A 2 35.51 41.30 45.66
N CYS A 3 34.66 41.57 44.66
CA CYS A 3 33.29 42.12 44.61
C CYS A 3 32.71 41.90 43.17
N CYS A 4 31.40 41.92 42.84
CA CYS A 4 30.18 42.09 43.63
C CYS A 4 28.89 41.59 42.90
N MET A 5 27.73 42.01 43.42
CA MET A 5 26.32 41.97 42.97
C MET A 5 26.04 42.33 41.48
N GLY A 6 24.87 42.03 40.87
CA GLY A 6 23.67 41.30 41.35
C GLY A 6 22.36 41.67 40.62
N LYS A 7 21.21 41.21 41.17
CA LYS A 7 19.78 41.58 40.91
C LYS A 7 19.03 41.11 39.64
N GLU A 8 18.12 40.17 39.90
CA GLU A 8 16.70 40.03 39.49
C GLU A 8 16.10 40.92 38.37
N ALA A 9 15.35 40.26 37.48
CA ALA A 9 14.05 40.76 37.01
C ALA A 9 13.11 39.58 36.69
N VAL A 10 11.91 39.56 37.28
CA VAL A 10 10.83 38.62 36.95
C VAL A 10 9.98 39.21 35.84
N LEU A 11 9.75 38.47 34.75
CA LEU A 11 8.66 38.73 33.82
C LEU A 11 8.08 37.42 33.25
N SER A 12 6.77 37.25 33.43
CA SER A 12 5.97 36.14 32.89
C SER A 12 5.61 36.36 31.42
N GLN A 13 5.79 35.35 30.57
CA GLN A 13 4.97 35.15 29.36
C GLN A 13 4.62 33.67 29.16
N GLY A 14 3.51 33.42 28.47
CA GLY A 14 2.80 32.14 28.42
C GLY A 14 3.41 31.08 27.47
N PRO A 15 2.66 29.98 27.21
CA PRO A 15 3.20 28.77 26.61
C PRO A 15 3.60 28.96 25.15
N SER A 16 4.86 28.65 24.84
CA SER A 16 5.35 28.46 23.49
C SER A 16 4.77 27.19 22.87
N SER A 17 4.14 27.31 21.70
CA SER A 17 3.62 26.19 20.92
C SER A 17 4.73 25.22 20.48
N PRO A 18 4.45 23.90 20.42
CA PRO A 18 5.42 22.93 19.91
C PRO A 18 5.64 23.07 18.39
N PRO A 19 6.84 22.76 17.88
CA PRO A 19 7.13 22.85 16.46
C PRO A 19 6.49 21.69 15.68
N TRP A 20 5.96 22.00 14.50
CA TRP A 20 5.43 21.03 13.55
C TRP A 20 6.48 19.96 13.18
N PRO A 21 6.13 18.67 13.14
CA PRO A 21 7.05 17.63 12.69
C PRO A 21 7.39 17.83 11.20
N ARG A 22 8.67 17.65 10.85
CA ARG A 22 9.15 17.80 9.48
C ARG A 22 8.53 16.72 8.59
N GLN A 23 8.05 17.13 7.42
CA GLN A 23 7.51 16.23 6.41
C GLN A 23 8.52 15.16 6.01
N ILE A 24 8.10 13.90 6.05
CA ILE A 24 8.83 12.78 5.44
C ILE A 24 8.74 12.95 3.93
N LEU A 25 9.80 13.47 3.32
CA LEU A 25 9.97 13.48 1.88
C LEU A 25 10.39 12.08 1.42
N PHE A 26 9.79 11.56 0.35
CA PHE A 26 10.23 10.32 -0.29
C PHE A 26 11.68 10.46 -0.78
N VAL A 27 12.62 9.77 -0.12
CA VAL A 27 14.01 9.68 -0.57
C VAL A 27 14.10 8.64 -1.70
N VAL A 28 13.99 9.12 -2.94
CA VAL A 28 14.46 8.36 -4.10
C VAL A 28 15.98 8.43 -4.11
N GLY A 29 16.65 7.28 -4.13
CA GLY A 29 18.10 7.20 -3.97
C GLY A 29 18.87 7.98 -5.02
N HIS A 30 19.68 8.95 -4.58
CA HIS A 30 20.67 9.59 -5.42
C HIS A 30 21.86 8.65 -5.64
N ALA A 31 22.10 8.25 -6.89
CA ALA A 31 23.32 7.55 -7.25
C ALA A 31 24.47 8.55 -7.38
N ASP A 32 25.50 8.40 -6.54
CA ASP A 32 26.74 9.18 -6.66
C ASP A 32 27.47 8.83 -7.97
N ARG A 33 27.67 9.86 -8.81
CA ARG A 33 28.68 9.86 -9.88
C ARG A 33 29.45 11.16 -9.87
N SER A 34 30.43 11.23 -8.97
CA SER A 34 31.55 12.14 -9.10
C SER A 34 32.34 11.81 -10.38
N PHE A 35 32.35 12.71 -11.37
CA PHE A 35 33.55 13.10 -12.14
C PHE A 35 33.22 14.13 -13.23
N CYS A 36 33.75 15.35 -13.09
CA CYS A 36 34.28 16.14 -14.22
C CYS A 36 35.04 17.37 -13.73
N SER A 37 36.35 17.41 -13.98
CA SER A 37 37.10 18.65 -14.18
C SER A 37 38.14 18.43 -15.26
N VAL A 38 38.18 19.33 -16.24
CA VAL A 38 39.01 19.19 -17.45
C VAL A 38 40.40 19.76 -17.20
N GLY A 39 41.45 19.04 -17.62
CA GLY A 39 42.83 19.52 -17.68
C GLY A 39 43.45 19.14 -19.04
N ALA A 40 43.83 20.13 -19.85
CA ALA A 40 44.33 19.91 -21.20
C ALA A 40 45.87 19.85 -21.28
N ALA A 41 46.44 18.93 -22.08
CA ALA A 41 47.73 19.15 -22.76
C ALA A 41 48.12 18.09 -23.83
N LYS A 42 48.50 18.59 -25.02
CA LYS A 42 49.62 18.16 -25.90
C LYS A 42 49.74 16.73 -26.51
N ARG A 43 49.60 16.76 -27.85
CA ARG A 43 50.57 16.33 -28.92
C ARG A 43 50.77 14.85 -29.31
N ALA A 44 50.87 14.70 -30.64
CA ALA A 44 51.61 13.70 -31.44
C ALA A 44 51.07 12.25 -31.49
N SER A 45 51.19 11.49 -32.59
CA SER A 45 51.51 11.78 -34.01
C SER A 45 51.33 10.51 -34.86
N GLN A 46 51.24 10.64 -36.20
CA GLN A 46 51.26 9.55 -37.22
C GLN A 46 49.99 8.65 -37.27
N GLY A 47 49.53 8.11 -38.41
CA GLY A 47 49.93 8.31 -39.82
C GLY A 47 49.26 7.27 -40.76
N ASN A 48 49.12 7.59 -42.07
CA ASN A 48 48.61 6.74 -43.17
C ASN A 48 47.15 6.23 -43.08
N SER A 49 46.43 5.84 -44.15
CA SER A 49 46.42 6.16 -45.60
C SER A 49 45.11 5.57 -46.20
N GLY A 50 44.47 6.20 -47.20
CA GLY A 50 43.16 5.76 -47.75
C GLY A 50 43.23 4.55 -48.71
N PRO A 51 42.19 4.26 -49.56
CA PRO A 51 40.90 4.94 -49.76
C PRO A 51 39.64 4.03 -49.67
N SER A 52 38.45 4.60 -49.92
CA SER A 52 37.11 3.98 -50.13
C SER A 52 37.05 2.98 -51.31
N PRO A 53 35.99 2.15 -51.56
CA PRO A 53 34.55 2.38 -51.25
C PRO A 53 33.62 1.17 -50.97
N TRP A 54 32.30 1.46 -50.85
CA TRP A 54 31.08 0.63 -51.08
C TRP A 54 30.16 0.25 -49.91
N HIS A 55 28.85 0.42 -50.20
CA HIS A 55 27.59 0.04 -49.54
C HIS A 55 27.58 -0.80 -48.25
N SER A 56 26.76 -0.38 -47.28
CA SER A 56 25.36 -0.87 -47.15
C SER A 56 24.58 -0.15 -46.04
N SER A 57 23.26 -0.32 -46.04
CA SER A 57 22.28 0.54 -45.35
C SER A 57 21.55 -0.17 -44.20
N VAL A 58 21.52 0.44 -43.01
CA VAL A 58 20.51 0.21 -41.95
C VAL A 58 20.25 1.53 -41.20
N PRO A 59 19.00 1.98 -40.97
CA PRO A 59 18.70 3.15 -40.15
C PRO A 59 18.45 2.80 -38.67
N ASP A 60 19.00 3.62 -37.77
CA ASP A 60 18.87 3.49 -36.32
C ASP A 60 17.50 4.00 -35.80
N PRO A 61 16.83 3.33 -34.83
CA PRO A 61 15.49 3.70 -34.36
C PRO A 61 15.46 4.64 -33.13
N TRP A 62 16.55 5.34 -32.76
CA TRP A 62 16.66 6.11 -31.50
C TRP A 62 17.13 7.57 -31.64
N ALA A 63 16.66 8.30 -32.67
CA ALA A 63 16.90 9.74 -32.79
C ALA A 63 15.80 10.59 -32.11
N ILE A 64 16.04 11.01 -30.86
CA ILE A 64 15.21 12.01 -30.17
C ILE A 64 15.57 13.40 -30.70
N ALA A 65 14.69 14.01 -31.50
CA ALA A 65 14.85 15.40 -31.94
C ALA A 65 14.38 16.38 -30.86
N ALA A 66 15.19 17.41 -30.60
CA ALA A 66 14.96 18.37 -29.51
C ALA A 66 13.75 19.29 -29.76
N VAL A 67 13.14 19.73 -28.65
CA VAL A 67 12.08 20.76 -28.65
C VAL A 67 12.70 22.13 -28.97
N THR A 68 12.20 22.79 -30.03
CA THR A 68 12.43 24.23 -30.29
C THR A 68 11.10 25.00 -30.25
N PRO A 69 11.08 26.24 -29.73
CA PRO A 69 9.86 26.97 -29.45
C PRO A 69 9.22 27.59 -30.69
N CYS A 70 7.91 27.82 -30.64
CA CYS A 70 7.15 28.48 -31.70
C CYS A 70 7.51 29.97 -31.84
N ALA A 71 7.71 30.43 -33.07
CA ALA A 71 7.71 31.83 -33.48
C ALA A 71 6.96 31.95 -34.84
N PRO A 72 6.38 33.13 -35.19
CA PRO A 72 5.25 33.21 -36.11
C PRO A 72 5.61 33.39 -37.59
N CYS A 73 4.61 33.18 -38.46
CA CYS A 73 4.72 33.26 -39.91
C CYS A 73 5.09 34.64 -40.44
N CYS A 74 5.98 34.69 -41.44
CA CYS A 74 6.07 35.77 -42.43
C CYS A 74 6.10 35.20 -43.85
N TRP A 75 5.58 35.99 -44.79
CA TRP A 75 5.40 35.67 -46.21
C TRP A 75 6.69 35.79 -47.03
N LEU A 76 6.80 34.93 -48.07
CA LEU A 76 7.46 35.06 -49.37
C LEU A 76 7.47 33.63 -49.96
N GLY A 77 6.97 33.28 -51.14
CA GLY A 77 6.55 34.10 -52.27
C GLY A 77 7.37 33.74 -53.50
N ASP A 78 7.03 32.66 -54.22
CA ASP A 78 7.38 32.52 -55.64
C ASP A 78 6.53 31.48 -56.40
N SER A 79 6.74 31.39 -57.71
CA SER A 79 5.73 31.13 -58.74
C SER A 79 5.71 29.73 -59.41
N GLN A 80 4.63 29.51 -60.17
CA GLN A 80 4.40 28.53 -61.25
C GLN A 80 3.61 27.23 -60.93
N GLY A 81 2.67 26.90 -61.83
CA GLY A 81 1.91 25.64 -61.81
C GLY A 81 0.41 25.81 -62.06
N SER A 82 0.00 26.21 -63.27
CA SER A 82 -1.42 26.18 -63.65
C SER A 82 -1.88 24.75 -63.95
N GLN A 83 -2.97 24.29 -63.34
CA GLN A 83 -3.82 23.25 -63.93
C GLN A 83 -5.28 23.46 -63.54
N HIS A 84 -6.18 23.19 -64.50
CA HIS A 84 -7.61 23.47 -64.40
C HIS A 84 -8.31 22.68 -63.27
N CYS A 85 -9.21 23.35 -62.55
CA CYS A 85 -10.36 22.69 -61.92
C CYS A 85 -11.64 23.40 -62.35
N LEU A 86 -12.37 22.75 -63.28
CA LEU A 86 -13.76 23.10 -63.59
C LEU A 86 -14.64 22.78 -62.37
N GLY A 87 -15.57 23.67 -62.05
CA GLY A 87 -16.35 23.58 -60.81
C GLY A 87 -17.44 22.51 -60.83
N ALA A 88 -17.70 21.93 -59.66
CA ALA A 88 -18.95 21.25 -59.34
C ALA A 88 -19.39 21.66 -57.91
N ARG A 89 -20.60 22.22 -57.78
CA ARG A 89 -21.19 22.55 -56.48
C ARG A 89 -21.84 21.32 -55.85
N SER A 90 -21.47 20.96 -54.62
CA SER A 90 -22.41 20.36 -53.66
C SER A 90 -21.96 20.61 -52.21
N PRO A 91 -22.75 21.32 -51.38
CA PRO A 91 -22.41 21.56 -49.98
C PRO A 91 -23.18 20.62 -49.04
N GLN A 92 -22.77 19.35 -48.94
CA GLN A 92 -23.34 18.41 -47.94
C GLN A 92 -22.46 17.23 -47.50
N GLY A 93 -21.30 16.98 -48.14
CA GLY A 93 -20.49 15.78 -47.85
C GLY A 93 -19.52 15.84 -46.65
N THR A 94 -19.08 17.04 -46.24
CA THR A 94 -17.85 17.19 -45.44
C THR A 94 -18.00 17.02 -43.92
N CYS A 95 -19.22 16.84 -43.40
CA CYS A 95 -19.45 16.72 -41.96
C CYS A 95 -19.35 15.28 -41.44
N ILE A 96 -19.57 14.27 -42.29
CA ILE A 96 -19.75 12.87 -41.86
C ILE A 96 -18.41 12.13 -41.67
N THR A 97 -17.41 12.39 -42.51
CA THR A 97 -16.09 11.73 -42.44
C THR A 97 -15.18 12.23 -41.31
N LEU A 98 -15.45 13.41 -40.73
CA LEU A 98 -14.77 13.89 -39.53
C LEU A 98 -15.29 13.21 -38.24
N ILE A 99 -16.51 12.69 -38.25
CA ILE A 99 -17.15 12.07 -37.08
C ILE A 99 -16.61 10.65 -36.84
N SER A 100 -16.38 9.86 -37.91
CA SER A 100 -15.93 8.48 -37.78
C SER A 100 -14.52 8.36 -37.17
N GLY A 101 -13.58 9.20 -37.57
CA GLY A 101 -12.25 9.25 -36.95
C GLY A 101 -12.29 9.66 -35.47
N PHE A 102 -13.12 10.64 -35.14
CA PHE A 102 -13.29 11.14 -33.77
C PHE A 102 -13.90 10.08 -32.82
N GLN A 103 -14.78 9.22 -33.34
CA GLN A 103 -15.43 8.15 -32.57
C GLN A 103 -14.44 7.10 -32.05
N TYR A 104 -13.48 6.66 -32.88
CA TYR A 104 -12.48 5.68 -32.47
C TYR A 104 -11.45 6.27 -31.49
N ASP A 105 -10.97 7.49 -31.73
CA ASP A 105 -9.99 8.15 -30.85
C ASP A 105 -10.60 8.45 -29.46
N CYS A 106 -11.87 8.86 -29.40
CA CYS A 106 -12.59 9.05 -28.14
C CYS A 106 -12.79 7.73 -27.37
N SER A 107 -13.01 6.62 -28.08
CA SER A 107 -13.18 5.30 -27.47
C SER A 107 -11.87 4.79 -26.85
N TRP A 108 -10.72 5.00 -27.51
CA TRP A 108 -9.41 4.64 -26.96
C TRP A 108 -8.97 5.54 -25.80
N PHE A 109 -9.33 6.83 -25.81
CA PHE A 109 -9.13 7.71 -24.66
C PHE A 109 -9.92 7.23 -23.43
N LEU A 110 -11.21 6.91 -23.62
CA LEU A 110 -12.06 6.38 -22.54
C LEU A 110 -11.52 5.05 -22.01
N PHE A 111 -11.10 4.14 -22.89
CA PHE A 111 -10.49 2.88 -22.47
C PHE A 111 -9.20 3.08 -21.67
N LEU A 112 -8.29 3.95 -22.13
CA LEU A 112 -7.08 4.33 -21.40
C LEU A 112 -7.39 4.89 -20.00
N PHE A 113 -8.38 5.78 -19.90
CA PHE A 113 -8.83 6.34 -18.62
C PHE A 113 -9.39 5.26 -17.68
N CYS A 114 -10.22 4.35 -18.18
CA CYS A 114 -10.73 3.21 -17.41
C CYS A 114 -9.61 2.26 -16.96
N VAL A 115 -8.63 1.96 -17.82
CA VAL A 115 -7.47 1.13 -17.45
C VAL A 115 -6.61 1.82 -16.39
N PHE A 116 -6.38 3.15 -16.50
CA PHE A 116 -5.69 3.91 -15.46
C PHE A 116 -6.42 3.83 -14.11
N LEU A 117 -7.73 4.09 -14.07
CA LEU A 117 -8.52 3.96 -12.85
C LEU A 117 -8.48 2.54 -12.28
N PHE A 118 -8.56 1.52 -13.13
CA PHE A 118 -8.48 0.13 -12.70
C PHE A 118 -7.10 -0.23 -12.11
N THR A 119 -6.01 0.25 -12.72
CA THR A 119 -4.66 0.15 -12.14
C THR A 119 -4.49 0.94 -10.84
N LEU A 120 -5.20 2.06 -10.67
CA LEU A 120 -5.16 2.89 -9.47
C LEU A 120 -5.88 2.22 -8.29
N VAL A 121 -7.06 1.63 -8.54
CA VAL A 121 -7.77 0.82 -7.53
C VAL A 121 -6.92 -0.40 -7.16
N TRP A 122 -6.30 -1.07 -8.14
CA TRP A 122 -5.40 -2.18 -7.85
C TRP A 122 -4.16 -1.77 -7.04
N LEU A 123 -3.54 -0.62 -7.32
CA LEU A 123 -2.45 -0.10 -6.49
C LEU A 123 -2.92 0.16 -5.04
N TYR A 124 -4.10 0.76 -4.85
CA TYR A 124 -4.66 0.98 -3.52
C TYR A 124 -4.86 -0.35 -2.77
N PHE A 125 -5.42 -1.37 -3.42
CA PHE A 125 -5.51 -2.72 -2.85
C PHE A 125 -4.12 -3.31 -2.52
N ALA A 126 -3.15 -3.23 -3.43
CA ALA A 126 -1.79 -3.72 -3.23
C ALA A 126 -1.07 -3.04 -2.04
N ILE A 127 -1.41 -1.78 -1.74
CA ILE A 127 -0.91 -1.06 -0.55
C ILE A 127 -1.61 -1.53 0.74
N ILE A 128 -2.90 -1.87 0.69
CA ILE A 128 -3.63 -2.38 1.87
C ILE A 128 -3.03 -3.72 2.32
N ILE A 129 -2.85 -4.65 1.39
CA ILE A 129 -2.34 -6.00 1.68
C ILE A 129 -0.84 -6.03 2.04
N LEU A 130 -0.14 -4.88 2.09
CA LEU A 130 1.21 -4.77 2.68
C LEU A 130 1.28 -5.28 4.12
N ASN A 131 0.15 -5.32 4.83
CA ASN A 131 0.07 -5.91 6.16
C ASN A 131 0.33 -7.43 6.17
N ASP A 132 -0.18 -8.12 5.15
CA ASP A 132 -0.26 -9.58 5.05
C ASP A 132 0.69 -10.16 3.97
N PHE A 133 1.54 -9.31 3.38
CA PHE A 133 2.58 -9.67 2.42
C PHE A 133 3.55 -10.77 2.90
N HIS A 134 3.79 -10.88 4.20
CA HIS A 134 4.56 -11.99 4.76
C HIS A 134 3.82 -13.33 4.61
N ASN A 135 2.53 -13.36 4.97
CA ASN A 135 1.66 -14.54 4.81
C ASN A 135 1.57 -14.95 3.33
N PHE A 136 1.51 -13.98 2.42
CA PHE A 136 1.56 -14.23 0.97
C PHE A 136 2.89 -14.90 0.53
N ASN A 137 4.03 -14.40 1.01
CA ASN A 137 5.34 -15.00 0.74
C ASN A 137 5.44 -16.43 1.32
N GLU A 138 4.96 -16.68 2.54
CA GLU A 138 4.90 -18.03 3.14
C GLU A 138 4.01 -18.99 2.32
N PHE A 139 2.84 -18.53 1.87
CA PHE A 139 1.92 -19.30 1.03
C PHE A 139 2.55 -19.75 -0.29
N ILE A 140 3.26 -18.84 -0.99
CA ILE A 140 3.96 -19.20 -2.22
C ILE A 140 5.17 -20.11 -1.92
N PHE A 141 5.89 -19.90 -0.82
CA PHE A 141 6.96 -20.80 -0.38
C PHE A 141 6.44 -22.22 -0.15
N ARG A 142 5.32 -22.40 0.56
CA ARG A 142 4.72 -23.73 0.80
C ARG A 142 4.43 -24.50 -0.49
N GLN A 143 4.05 -23.80 -1.57
CA GLN A 143 3.77 -24.40 -2.89
C GLN A 143 5.00 -24.62 -3.79
N LYS A 144 6.00 -23.75 -3.71
CA LYS A 144 7.14 -23.74 -4.65
C LYS A 144 8.47 -24.21 -4.03
N LYS A 145 8.55 -24.26 -2.70
CA LYS A 145 9.75 -24.51 -1.89
C LYS A 145 10.94 -23.60 -2.24
N LEU A 146 10.68 -22.49 -2.94
CA LEU A 146 11.63 -21.46 -3.32
C LEU A 146 11.27 -20.18 -2.57
N TRP A 147 12.19 -19.67 -1.76
CA TRP A 147 12.01 -18.39 -1.09
C TRP A 147 12.37 -17.24 -2.03
N LEU A 148 11.42 -16.36 -2.25
CA LEU A 148 11.57 -15.09 -2.95
C LEU A 148 10.58 -14.11 -2.31
N ASP A 149 10.93 -12.83 -2.25
CA ASP A 149 9.97 -11.79 -1.90
C ASP A 149 9.01 -11.52 -3.07
N TRP A 150 8.05 -12.42 -3.25
CA TRP A 150 7.00 -12.32 -4.25
C TRP A 150 6.13 -11.07 -4.06
N SER A 151 6.04 -10.61 -2.82
CA SER A 151 5.36 -9.38 -2.44
C SER A 151 6.01 -8.13 -3.07
N LEU A 152 7.34 -8.05 -3.05
CA LEU A 152 8.09 -7.00 -3.76
C LEU A 152 7.94 -7.12 -5.28
N VAL A 153 7.96 -8.34 -5.83
CA VAL A 153 7.73 -8.55 -7.28
C VAL A 153 6.34 -8.06 -7.69
N LEU A 154 5.31 -8.35 -6.89
CA LEU A 154 3.93 -7.89 -7.11
C LEU A 154 3.82 -6.36 -7.07
N LEU A 155 4.48 -5.73 -6.08
CA LEU A 155 4.49 -4.27 -5.93
C LEU A 155 5.23 -3.57 -7.07
N ILE A 156 6.39 -4.10 -7.51
CA ILE A 156 7.13 -3.58 -8.67
C ILE A 156 6.28 -3.71 -9.95
N ALA A 157 5.70 -4.89 -10.21
CA ALA A 157 4.85 -5.10 -11.37
C ALA A 157 3.65 -4.12 -11.38
N THR A 158 2.98 -3.97 -10.24
CA THR A 158 1.88 -3.02 -10.04
C THR A 158 2.31 -1.58 -10.32
N THR A 159 3.47 -1.18 -9.79
CA THR A 159 4.04 0.17 -9.96
C THR A 159 4.40 0.46 -11.42
N VAL A 160 4.94 -0.53 -12.14
CA VAL A 160 5.24 -0.40 -13.58
C VAL A 160 3.96 -0.23 -14.40
N LEU A 161 2.93 -1.06 -14.15
CA LEU A 161 1.66 -1.00 -14.87
C LEU A 161 0.94 0.35 -14.68
N ILE A 162 0.86 0.86 -13.45
CA ILE A 162 0.24 2.16 -13.18
C ILE A 162 1.07 3.33 -13.69
N SER A 163 2.41 3.27 -13.60
CA SER A 163 3.28 4.33 -14.13
C SER A 163 3.12 4.44 -15.66
N TYR A 164 3.03 3.31 -16.34
CA TYR A 164 2.79 3.24 -17.79
C TYR A 164 1.43 3.82 -18.18
N SER A 165 0.33 3.42 -17.51
CA SER A 165 -1.01 3.96 -17.79
C SER A 165 -1.11 5.46 -17.47
N SER A 166 -0.45 5.91 -16.39
CA SER A 166 -0.37 7.33 -15.99
C SER A 166 0.32 8.20 -17.04
N VAL A 167 1.50 7.79 -17.52
CA VAL A 167 2.26 8.53 -18.54
C VAL A 167 1.46 8.64 -19.84
N LEU A 168 0.82 7.55 -20.28
CA LEU A 168 -0.06 7.60 -21.44
C LEU A 168 -1.27 8.53 -21.25
N LEU A 169 -1.90 8.52 -20.07
CA LEU A 169 -3.03 9.40 -19.78
C LEU A 169 -2.62 10.88 -19.77
N VAL A 170 -1.48 11.22 -19.16
CA VAL A 170 -0.93 12.59 -19.17
C VAL A 170 -0.63 13.04 -20.61
N LEU A 171 0.05 12.21 -21.41
CA LEU A 171 0.31 12.51 -22.82
C LEU A 171 -0.99 12.70 -23.62
N ALA A 172 -2.00 11.87 -23.38
CA ALA A 172 -3.30 11.99 -24.03
C ALA A 172 -4.02 13.30 -23.68
N LEU A 173 -3.99 13.70 -22.40
CA LEU A 173 -4.53 14.98 -21.94
C LEU A 173 -3.78 16.16 -22.56
N CYS A 174 -2.44 16.11 -22.63
CA CYS A 174 -1.62 17.13 -23.29
C CYS A 174 -1.95 17.27 -24.79
N LEU A 175 -2.08 16.16 -25.52
CA LEU A 175 -2.49 16.17 -26.93
C LEU A 175 -3.89 16.78 -27.11
N GLN A 176 -4.85 16.43 -26.24
CA GLN A 176 -6.20 16.97 -26.27
C GLN A 176 -6.26 18.47 -25.97
N LEU A 177 -5.42 18.97 -25.05
CA LEU A 177 -5.25 20.41 -24.79
C LEU A 177 -4.71 21.15 -26.02
N CYS A 178 -3.71 20.57 -26.69
CA CYS A 178 -3.17 21.05 -27.98
C CYS A 178 -4.14 20.89 -29.17
N GLY A 179 -5.28 20.20 -29.00
CA GLY A 179 -6.26 19.95 -30.05
C GLY A 179 -5.82 18.90 -31.08
N GLN A 180 -4.86 18.04 -30.74
CA GLN A 180 -4.36 16.96 -31.59
C GLN A 180 -5.10 15.64 -31.31
N PRO A 181 -5.32 14.78 -32.33
CA PRO A 181 -5.98 13.48 -32.16
C PRO A 181 -5.09 12.46 -31.42
N LEU A 182 -5.69 11.62 -30.57
CA LEU A 182 -4.98 10.55 -29.86
C LEU A 182 -4.76 9.34 -30.76
N LYS A 183 -3.76 9.42 -31.65
CA LYS A 183 -3.35 8.29 -32.49
C LYS A 183 -2.49 7.29 -31.71
N LEU A 184 -3.13 6.50 -30.86
CA LEU A 184 -2.45 5.48 -30.04
C LEU A 184 -1.90 4.35 -30.94
N HIS A 185 -0.57 4.15 -30.91
CA HIS A 185 0.10 3.09 -31.65
C HIS A 185 -0.38 1.69 -31.22
N TRP A 186 -0.36 0.70 -32.12
CA TRP A 186 -0.92 -0.63 -31.86
C TRP A 186 -0.26 -1.33 -30.66
N VAL A 187 1.05 -1.14 -30.46
CA VAL A 187 1.79 -1.65 -29.28
C VAL A 187 1.16 -1.15 -27.98
N HIS A 188 0.82 0.14 -27.89
CA HIS A 188 0.19 0.69 -26.69
C HIS A 188 -1.22 0.15 -26.47
N LYS A 189 -1.99 -0.08 -27.54
CA LYS A 189 -3.31 -0.72 -27.47
C LYS A 189 -3.21 -2.13 -26.89
N VAL A 190 -2.26 -2.93 -27.38
CA VAL A 190 -1.99 -4.29 -26.87
C VAL A 190 -1.54 -4.26 -25.40
N LEU A 191 -0.61 -3.36 -25.04
CA LEU A 191 -0.13 -3.22 -23.66
C LEU A 191 -1.22 -2.77 -22.68
N LEU A 192 -2.15 -1.89 -23.09
CA LEU A 192 -3.29 -1.49 -22.25
C LEU A 192 -4.28 -2.65 -22.05
N ILE A 193 -4.56 -3.43 -23.09
CA ILE A 193 -5.39 -4.65 -22.97
C ILE A 193 -4.71 -5.66 -22.04
N LEU A 194 -3.41 -5.91 -22.21
CA LEU A 194 -2.64 -6.80 -21.34
C LEU A 194 -2.64 -6.30 -19.89
N THR A 195 -2.47 -5.00 -19.67
CA THR A 195 -2.55 -4.37 -18.33
C THR A 195 -3.90 -4.63 -17.69
N ALA A 196 -5.00 -4.41 -18.42
CA ALA A 196 -6.35 -4.67 -17.94
C ALA A 196 -6.57 -6.15 -17.58
N LEU A 197 -6.08 -7.08 -18.42
CA LEU A 197 -6.18 -8.51 -18.18
C LEU A 197 -5.35 -8.97 -16.96
N VAL A 198 -4.13 -8.45 -16.79
CA VAL A 198 -3.27 -8.76 -15.63
C VAL A 198 -3.92 -8.28 -14.34
N VAL A 199 -4.45 -7.04 -14.31
CA VAL A 199 -5.14 -6.51 -13.13
C VAL A 199 -6.43 -7.27 -12.84
N ALA A 200 -7.22 -7.63 -13.86
CA ALA A 200 -8.43 -8.45 -13.69
C ALA A 200 -8.12 -9.86 -13.15
N ALA A 201 -7.04 -10.48 -13.64
CA ALA A 201 -6.54 -11.75 -13.11
C ALA A 201 -6.06 -11.63 -11.67
N ALA A 202 -5.43 -10.50 -11.29
CA ALA A 202 -5.00 -10.25 -9.92
C ALA A 202 -6.18 -10.11 -8.94
N PHE A 203 -7.21 -9.33 -9.29
CA PHE A 203 -8.47 -9.26 -8.51
C PHE A 203 -9.19 -10.61 -8.41
N THR A 204 -9.18 -11.40 -9.50
CA THR A 204 -9.79 -12.74 -9.51
C THR A 204 -8.99 -13.71 -8.63
N GLY A 205 -7.65 -13.63 -8.65
CA GLY A 205 -6.77 -14.38 -7.75
C GLY A 205 -7.03 -14.06 -6.28
N LEU A 206 -7.14 -12.77 -5.95
CA LEU A 206 -7.50 -12.30 -4.61
C LEU A 206 -8.86 -12.87 -4.18
N GLY A 207 -9.91 -12.71 -4.99
CA GLY A 207 -11.26 -13.20 -4.68
C GLY A 207 -11.40 -14.72 -4.57
N ILE A 208 -10.50 -15.52 -5.16
CA ILE A 208 -10.53 -16.99 -5.09
C ILE A 208 -9.66 -17.54 -3.94
N LYS A 209 -8.57 -16.86 -3.59
CA LYS A 209 -7.55 -17.40 -2.66
C LYS A 209 -7.39 -16.64 -1.34
N TRP A 210 -7.85 -15.39 -1.28
CA TRP A 210 -7.64 -14.44 -0.18
C TRP A 210 -8.89 -13.55 -0.04
N ALA A 211 -10.06 -14.18 0.09
CA ALA A 211 -11.35 -13.48 0.05
C ALA A 211 -11.59 -12.59 1.29
N GLU A 212 -10.96 -12.94 2.40
CA GLU A 212 -10.87 -12.18 3.64
C GLU A 212 -10.26 -10.77 3.44
N GLU A 213 -9.37 -10.57 2.46
CA GLU A 213 -8.72 -9.28 2.20
C GLU A 213 -9.68 -8.19 1.68
N TRP A 214 -10.88 -8.57 1.21
CA TRP A 214 -11.95 -7.60 0.94
C TRP A 214 -12.43 -6.90 2.22
N LYS A 215 -12.32 -7.56 3.39
CA LYS A 215 -12.59 -6.92 4.70
C LYS A 215 -11.47 -5.95 5.07
N SER A 216 -10.21 -6.30 4.81
CA SER A 216 -9.04 -5.41 5.00
C SER A 216 -9.19 -4.10 4.20
N ALA A 217 -9.72 -4.19 2.97
CA ALA A 217 -10.02 -3.02 2.16
C ALA A 217 -11.13 -2.13 2.75
N TRP A 218 -12.16 -2.73 3.36
CA TRP A 218 -13.20 -1.98 4.09
C TRP A 218 -12.64 -1.26 5.32
N ILE A 219 -11.78 -1.94 6.10
CA ILE A 219 -11.10 -1.34 7.26
C ILE A 219 -10.20 -0.18 6.81
N SER A 220 -9.47 -0.34 5.69
CA SER A 220 -8.65 0.74 5.13
C SER A 220 -9.48 1.94 4.64
N LEU A 221 -10.71 1.74 4.14
CA LEU A 221 -11.60 2.86 3.81
C LEU A 221 -12.01 3.68 5.06
N GLN A 222 -12.06 3.07 6.24
CA GLN A 222 -12.25 3.80 7.51
C GLN A 222 -11.02 4.66 7.86
N ALA A 223 -9.80 4.24 7.51
CA ALA A 223 -8.60 5.07 7.68
C ALA A 223 -8.49 6.17 6.62
N THR A 224 -8.70 5.80 5.35
CA THR A 224 -8.29 6.61 4.19
C THR A 224 -9.42 7.43 3.57
N GLY A 225 -10.70 7.10 3.86
CA GLY A 225 -11.88 7.74 3.29
C GLY A 225 -11.84 9.28 3.28
N PRO A 226 -11.52 9.96 4.39
CA PRO A 226 -11.35 11.42 4.43
C PRO A 226 -10.38 11.96 3.38
N PHE A 227 -9.24 11.27 3.17
CA PHE A 227 -8.19 11.70 2.25
C PHE A 227 -8.50 11.32 0.80
N LEU A 228 -9.14 10.17 0.59
CA LEU A 228 -9.66 9.75 -0.72
C LEU A 228 -10.73 10.71 -1.24
N HIS A 229 -11.61 11.21 -0.35
CA HIS A 229 -12.57 12.27 -0.69
C HIS A 229 -11.87 13.54 -1.20
N ILE A 230 -10.90 14.06 -0.44
CA ILE A 230 -10.13 15.27 -0.82
C ILE A 230 -9.41 15.07 -2.16
N GLY A 231 -8.80 13.89 -2.37
CA GLY A 231 -8.15 13.53 -3.62
C GLY A 231 -9.13 13.45 -4.81
N ALA A 232 -10.31 12.88 -4.61
CA ALA A 232 -11.35 12.77 -5.64
C ALA A 232 -11.94 14.15 -6.02
N VAL A 233 -12.25 15.00 -5.03
CA VAL A 233 -12.69 16.39 -5.26
C VAL A 233 -11.60 17.18 -5.99
N GLY A 234 -10.34 17.07 -5.57
CA GLY A 234 -9.21 17.71 -6.26
C GLY A 234 -9.06 17.25 -7.71
N GLY A 235 -9.14 15.94 -7.97
CA GLY A 235 -9.08 15.37 -9.31
C GLY A 235 -10.21 15.87 -10.21
N MET A 236 -11.45 15.86 -9.72
CA MET A 236 -12.61 16.34 -10.46
C MET A 236 -12.61 17.87 -10.67
N THR A 237 -12.01 18.63 -9.75
CA THR A 237 -11.74 20.07 -9.90
C THR A 237 -10.78 20.33 -11.06
N LEU A 238 -9.68 19.57 -11.14
CA LEU A 238 -8.72 19.69 -12.24
C LEU A 238 -9.33 19.32 -13.59
N LEU A 239 -10.22 18.31 -13.62
CA LEU A 239 -10.98 17.94 -14.82
C LEU A 239 -11.99 19.00 -15.30
N ALA A 240 -12.35 19.99 -14.46
CA ALA A 240 -13.26 21.07 -14.86
C ALA A 240 -12.75 21.89 -16.05
N TRP A 241 -11.43 22.10 -16.16
CA TRP A 241 -10.82 22.88 -17.23
C TRP A 241 -10.92 22.21 -18.62
N PRO A 242 -10.44 20.96 -18.83
CA PRO A 242 -10.62 20.27 -20.11
C PRO A 242 -12.11 20.03 -20.41
N LEU A 243 -12.94 19.79 -19.39
CA LEU A 243 -14.39 19.68 -19.55
C LEU A 243 -15.03 20.98 -20.08
N ALA A 244 -14.73 22.12 -19.47
CA ALA A 244 -15.22 23.42 -19.94
C ALA A 244 -14.75 23.71 -21.37
N SER A 245 -13.50 23.38 -21.70
CA SER A 245 -12.95 23.45 -23.07
C SER A 245 -13.77 22.61 -24.06
N PHE A 246 -14.09 21.35 -23.70
CA PHE A 246 -14.91 20.46 -24.51
C PHE A 246 -16.32 21.02 -24.73
N ILE A 247 -17.00 21.46 -23.67
CA ILE A 247 -18.39 21.99 -23.74
C ILE A 247 -18.48 23.22 -24.66
N TYR A 248 -17.52 24.14 -24.58
CA TYR A 248 -17.50 25.33 -25.44
C TYR A 248 -17.11 25.04 -26.91
N ARG A 249 -16.45 23.91 -27.20
CA ARG A 249 -16.11 23.47 -28.58
C ARG A 249 -17.19 22.61 -29.23
N THR A 250 -17.78 21.67 -28.48
CA THR A 250 -18.81 20.74 -28.98
C THR A 250 -20.03 21.49 -29.52
N CYS A 251 -20.51 21.19 -30.73
CA CYS A 251 -21.68 21.88 -31.31
C CYS A 251 -23.05 21.32 -30.85
N SER A 252 -23.12 20.04 -30.44
CA SER A 252 -24.37 19.39 -30.03
C SER A 252 -24.86 19.87 -28.66
N THR A 253 -26.04 20.50 -28.62
CA THR A 253 -26.69 20.93 -27.38
C THR A 253 -27.02 19.75 -26.46
N GLY A 254 -27.53 18.64 -27.02
CA GLY A 254 -27.85 17.45 -26.23
C GLY A 254 -26.63 16.85 -25.53
N LEU A 255 -25.49 16.73 -26.25
CA LEU A 255 -24.25 16.22 -25.67
C LEU A 255 -23.67 17.17 -24.61
N ARG A 256 -23.72 18.50 -24.84
CA ARG A 256 -23.32 19.50 -23.82
C ARG A 256 -24.12 19.35 -22.53
N VAL A 257 -25.45 19.25 -22.63
CA VAL A 257 -26.33 19.12 -21.46
C VAL A 257 -26.08 17.80 -20.74
N PHE A 258 -25.98 16.68 -21.48
CA PHE A 258 -25.70 15.37 -20.90
C PHE A 258 -24.39 15.35 -20.09
N VAL A 259 -23.28 15.82 -20.67
CA VAL A 259 -21.98 15.80 -19.98
C VAL A 259 -21.98 16.75 -18.77
N LEU A 260 -22.64 17.92 -18.87
CA LEU A 260 -22.82 18.83 -17.72
C LEU A 260 -23.62 18.18 -16.59
N LEU A 261 -24.70 17.46 -16.89
CA LEU A 261 -25.51 16.75 -15.89
C LEU A 261 -24.70 15.64 -15.21
N VAL A 262 -23.98 14.82 -15.99
CA VAL A 262 -23.12 13.74 -15.45
C VAL A 262 -22.03 14.31 -14.54
N TYR A 263 -21.32 15.36 -14.95
CA TYR A 263 -20.30 16.00 -14.12
C TYR A 263 -20.89 16.64 -12.86
N SER A 264 -22.03 17.33 -12.98
CA SER A 264 -22.68 17.97 -11.83
C SER A 264 -23.19 16.94 -10.83
N ALA A 265 -23.78 15.83 -11.30
CA ALA A 265 -24.19 14.72 -10.44
C ALA A 265 -23.01 14.07 -9.73
N ALA A 266 -21.87 13.87 -10.42
CA ALA A 266 -20.65 13.36 -9.81
C ALA A 266 -20.08 14.31 -8.74
N MET A 267 -20.06 15.63 -9.00
CA MET A 267 -19.63 16.63 -8.01
C MET A 267 -20.55 16.68 -6.79
N ILE A 268 -21.88 16.64 -6.99
CA ILE A 268 -22.85 16.59 -5.89
C ILE A 268 -22.67 15.32 -5.05
N ALA A 269 -22.47 14.17 -5.69
CA ALA A 269 -22.21 12.92 -5.00
C ALA A 269 -20.91 12.96 -4.19
N LEU A 270 -19.85 13.60 -4.71
CA LEU A 270 -18.60 13.80 -3.97
C LEU A 270 -18.78 14.73 -2.78
N TYR A 271 -19.37 15.91 -2.96
CA TYR A 271 -19.61 16.86 -1.86
C TYR A 271 -20.53 16.32 -0.75
N LEU A 272 -21.38 15.33 -1.06
CA LEU A 272 -22.20 14.62 -0.07
C LEU A 272 -21.52 13.34 0.48
N ALA A 273 -20.41 12.87 -0.10
CA ALA A 273 -19.75 11.64 0.30
C ALA A 273 -19.27 11.63 1.77
N PRO A 274 -18.79 12.74 2.37
CA PRO A 274 -18.46 12.80 3.79
C PRO A 274 -19.58 12.40 4.76
N LEU A 275 -20.85 12.50 4.36
CA LEU A 275 -21.99 12.01 5.15
C LEU A 275 -22.00 10.47 5.29
N GLY A 276 -21.34 9.74 4.38
CA GLY A 276 -21.22 8.28 4.39
C GLY A 276 -19.85 7.78 4.84
N ILE A 277 -18.88 8.66 5.08
CA ILE A 277 -17.54 8.27 5.55
C ILE A 277 -17.59 8.05 7.06
N THR A 278 -17.44 6.80 7.47
CA THR A 278 -17.32 6.42 8.88
C THR A 278 -15.87 6.03 9.19
N SER A 279 -15.34 6.58 10.27
CA SER A 279 -13.98 6.29 10.74
C SER A 279 -13.97 6.29 12.27
N PRO A 280 -13.39 5.28 12.93
CA PRO A 280 -13.26 5.30 14.38
C PRO A 280 -12.32 6.41 14.86
N CYS A 281 -11.39 6.89 14.01
CA CYS A 281 -10.44 7.96 14.34
C CYS A 281 -10.98 9.38 14.12
N ILE A 282 -12.24 9.55 13.69
CA ILE A 282 -12.92 10.85 13.78
C ILE A 282 -13.51 10.98 15.19
N MET A 283 -12.69 11.47 16.11
CA MET A 283 -13.01 11.64 17.53
C MET A 283 -12.14 12.74 18.17
N GLU A 284 -12.55 13.22 19.34
CA GLU A 284 -11.74 14.14 20.14
C GLU A 284 -10.64 13.37 20.89
N GLU A 285 -9.47 13.98 21.09
CA GLU A 285 -8.30 13.32 21.70
C GLU A 285 -8.56 12.82 23.13
N ASN A 286 -9.43 13.51 23.88
CA ASN A 286 -9.85 13.09 25.22
C ASN A 286 -10.80 11.87 25.24
N GLN A 287 -11.26 11.42 24.07
CA GLN A 287 -12.04 10.18 23.88
C GLN A 287 -11.18 9.02 23.38
N LEU A 288 -9.90 9.27 23.06
CA LEU A 288 -8.98 8.25 22.57
C LEU A 288 -8.80 7.16 23.64
N PRO A 289 -9.03 5.87 23.30
CA PRO A 289 -8.73 4.77 24.21
C PRO A 289 -7.23 4.70 24.56
N PRO A 290 -6.84 4.05 25.66
CA PRO A 290 -5.44 3.73 25.94
C PRO A 290 -4.80 2.99 24.77
N LYS A 291 -3.51 3.23 24.54
CA LYS A 291 -2.72 2.54 23.50
C LYS A 291 -2.86 1.02 23.67
N PRO A 292 -3.18 0.26 22.61
CA PRO A 292 -3.22 -1.19 22.66
C PRO A 292 -1.86 -1.75 23.07
N ALA A 293 -1.88 -2.78 23.93
CA ALA A 293 -0.67 -3.52 24.26
C ALA A 293 -0.14 -4.27 23.03
N LEU A 294 1.19 -4.44 22.96
CA LEU A 294 1.82 -5.22 21.91
C LEU A 294 2.03 -6.67 22.37
N VAL A 295 1.68 -7.59 21.49
CA VAL A 295 1.95 -9.02 21.58
C VAL A 295 2.94 -9.36 20.47
N GLY A 296 4.08 -9.96 20.81
CA GLY A 296 5.12 -10.29 19.83
C GLY A 296 4.79 -11.58 19.08
N HIS A 297 4.38 -11.47 17.81
CA HIS A 297 4.03 -12.62 16.97
C HIS A 297 5.25 -13.50 16.72
N ARG A 298 5.28 -14.76 17.16
CA ARG A 298 6.48 -15.62 17.14
C ARG A 298 7.72 -14.92 17.75
N GLY A 299 7.50 -14.00 18.71
CA GLY A 299 8.47 -13.02 19.23
C GLY A 299 8.57 -11.72 18.44
N ALA A 300 9.74 -11.43 17.87
CA ALA A 300 10.00 -10.25 17.05
C ALA A 300 10.61 -10.64 15.69
N PRO A 301 9.85 -11.28 14.79
CA PRO A 301 10.36 -11.90 13.57
C PRO A 301 10.88 -10.90 12.53
N MET A 302 10.56 -9.60 12.63
CA MET A 302 11.26 -8.57 11.84
C MET A 302 12.69 -8.28 12.35
N LEU A 303 13.04 -8.68 13.57
CA LEU A 303 14.33 -8.40 14.22
C LEU A 303 15.20 -9.65 14.42
N ALA A 304 14.60 -10.83 14.53
CA ALA A 304 15.26 -12.09 14.83
C ALA A 304 14.57 -13.27 14.10
N PRO A 305 15.20 -14.46 14.01
CA PRO A 305 14.53 -15.64 13.48
C PRO A 305 13.33 -16.02 14.34
N GLU A 306 12.15 -16.19 13.74
CA GLU A 306 10.89 -16.47 14.45
C GLU A 306 10.95 -17.70 15.37
N ASN A 307 10.16 -17.71 16.46
CA ASN A 307 10.06 -18.85 17.38
C ASN A 307 11.41 -19.28 18.00
N THR A 308 12.36 -18.36 18.16
CA THR A 308 13.66 -18.56 18.85
C THR A 308 13.77 -17.74 20.15
N LEU A 309 14.75 -18.07 21.01
CA LEU A 309 15.02 -17.30 22.23
C LEU A 309 15.49 -15.87 21.92
N MET A 310 16.28 -15.68 20.85
CA MET A 310 16.60 -14.33 20.36
C MET A 310 15.33 -13.55 19.97
N SER A 311 14.35 -14.21 19.34
CA SER A 311 13.05 -13.59 19.00
C SER A 311 12.29 -13.12 20.25
N LEU A 312 12.31 -13.91 21.32
CA LEU A 312 11.73 -13.54 22.61
C LEU A 312 12.47 -12.33 23.20
N HIS A 313 13.80 -12.35 23.26
CA HIS A 313 14.59 -11.22 23.79
C HIS A 313 14.38 -9.93 22.99
N LYS A 314 14.35 -9.99 21.66
CA LYS A 314 14.04 -8.83 20.81
C LYS A 314 12.59 -8.34 20.97
N ALA A 315 11.67 -9.21 21.38
CA ALA A 315 10.31 -8.79 21.75
C ALA A 315 10.28 -8.08 23.12
N VAL A 316 11.13 -8.47 24.07
CA VAL A 316 11.34 -7.72 25.33
C VAL A 316 11.92 -6.32 25.06
N ASP A 317 12.90 -6.19 24.17
CA ASP A 317 13.43 -4.88 23.72
C ASP A 317 12.33 -3.97 23.11
N CYS A 318 11.25 -4.58 22.60
CA CYS A 318 10.08 -3.95 22.02
C CYS A 318 8.97 -3.58 23.04
N ASP A 319 9.17 -3.80 24.35
CA ASP A 319 8.15 -3.66 25.40
C ASP A 319 6.84 -4.43 25.12
N VAL A 320 6.91 -5.59 24.45
CA VAL A 320 5.72 -6.44 24.31
C VAL A 320 5.31 -7.00 25.69
N GLN A 321 4.02 -7.21 25.91
CA GLN A 321 3.49 -7.76 27.16
C GLN A 321 3.30 -9.28 27.11
N VAL A 322 3.22 -9.83 25.89
CA VAL A 322 3.02 -11.25 25.65
C VAL A 322 3.97 -11.69 24.52
N PHE A 323 4.73 -12.76 24.77
CA PHE A 323 5.38 -13.56 23.73
C PHE A 323 4.33 -14.51 23.15
N GLU A 324 3.96 -14.30 21.89
CA GLU A 324 3.14 -15.25 21.15
C GLU A 324 4.06 -16.20 20.37
N THR A 325 3.70 -17.48 20.31
CA THR A 325 4.53 -18.54 19.72
C THR A 325 3.68 -19.74 19.31
N ASP A 326 4.22 -20.59 18.44
CA ASP A 326 3.61 -21.88 18.09
C ASP A 326 4.30 -23.03 18.83
N VAL A 327 3.53 -23.98 19.36
CA VAL A 327 4.04 -25.20 20.02
C VAL A 327 3.68 -26.44 19.21
N MET A 328 4.69 -27.26 18.91
CA MET A 328 4.56 -28.63 18.40
C MET A 328 5.06 -29.61 19.47
N VAL A 329 4.81 -30.91 19.30
CA VAL A 329 5.33 -31.97 20.19
C VAL A 329 6.09 -33.01 19.37
N SER A 330 7.30 -33.35 19.82
CA SER A 330 8.18 -34.32 19.16
C SER A 330 7.67 -35.76 19.30
N ALA A 331 8.20 -36.68 18.49
CA ALA A 331 7.81 -38.09 18.51
C ALA A 331 8.08 -38.79 19.86
N ASP A 332 9.07 -38.29 20.62
CA ASP A 332 9.43 -38.71 21.98
C ASP A 332 8.77 -37.87 23.08
N GLY A 333 7.81 -36.99 22.75
CA GLY A 333 6.96 -36.30 23.71
C GLY A 333 7.58 -35.06 24.36
N VAL A 334 8.40 -34.29 23.64
CA VAL A 334 8.94 -33.00 24.11
C VAL A 334 8.24 -31.87 23.35
N PRO A 335 7.55 -30.94 24.04
CA PRO A 335 6.99 -29.74 23.41
C PRO A 335 8.10 -28.75 23.01
N PHE A 336 8.02 -28.22 21.78
CA PHE A 336 9.02 -27.33 21.19
C PHE A 336 8.39 -26.25 20.32
N LEU A 337 9.12 -25.17 20.07
CA LEU A 337 8.60 -24.00 19.37
C LEU A 337 8.76 -24.14 17.84
N MET A 338 7.65 -24.19 17.11
CA MET A 338 7.64 -24.31 15.64
C MET A 338 6.26 -24.02 15.02
N HIS A 339 6.20 -23.14 14.03
CA HIS A 339 4.95 -22.80 13.31
C HIS A 339 4.54 -23.86 12.28
N ASP A 340 5.50 -24.35 11.50
CA ASP A 340 5.23 -25.20 10.35
C ASP A 340 5.22 -26.68 10.69
N GLU A 341 4.33 -27.43 10.05
CA GLU A 341 4.39 -28.89 10.01
C GLU A 341 5.70 -29.40 9.37
N GLU A 342 6.27 -28.70 8.40
CA GLU A 342 7.58 -29.03 7.82
C GLU A 342 8.68 -28.13 8.37
N LEU A 343 9.81 -28.71 8.75
CA LEU A 343 10.99 -27.99 9.21
C LEU A 343 11.74 -27.22 8.09
N THR A 344 11.29 -27.31 6.83
CA THR A 344 12.03 -26.83 5.64
C THR A 344 12.04 -25.31 5.43
N ARG A 345 11.17 -24.54 6.09
CA ARG A 345 11.17 -23.07 5.96
C ARG A 345 12.20 -22.41 6.87
N THR A 346 12.28 -22.87 8.11
CA THR A 346 12.96 -22.19 9.23
C THR A 346 14.15 -22.97 9.78
N THR A 347 14.59 -24.06 9.13
CA THR A 347 15.75 -24.84 9.59
C THR A 347 16.63 -25.36 8.45
N ASN A 348 17.81 -25.87 8.82
CA ASN A 348 18.72 -26.60 7.94
C ASN A 348 18.39 -28.11 7.76
N VAL A 349 17.17 -28.58 8.06
CA VAL A 349 16.79 -30.00 8.01
C VAL A 349 17.16 -30.72 6.70
N GLN A 350 17.13 -30.02 5.55
CA GLN A 350 17.50 -30.59 4.26
C GLN A 350 18.99 -30.97 4.15
N ALA A 351 19.87 -30.32 4.92
CA ALA A 351 21.29 -30.64 4.99
C ALA A 351 21.60 -31.71 6.03
N VAL A 352 20.91 -31.70 7.17
CA VAL A 352 21.16 -32.62 8.30
C VAL A 352 20.44 -33.97 8.11
N PHE A 353 19.19 -33.95 7.65
CA PHE A 353 18.35 -35.13 7.47
C PHE A 353 17.62 -35.13 6.12
N PRO A 354 18.34 -35.17 4.98
CA PRO A 354 17.75 -35.02 3.63
C PRO A 354 16.59 -35.98 3.34
N GLU A 355 16.71 -37.25 3.73
CA GLU A 355 15.68 -38.27 3.52
C GLU A 355 14.41 -38.06 4.37
N ARG A 356 14.52 -37.32 5.48
CA ARG A 356 13.42 -37.01 6.39
C ARG A 356 12.87 -35.59 6.26
N ALA A 357 13.48 -34.76 5.40
CA ALA A 357 13.19 -33.33 5.35
C ALA A 357 11.73 -32.98 4.97
N ALA A 358 11.00 -33.90 4.31
CA ALA A 358 9.58 -33.74 3.98
C ALA A 358 8.62 -34.38 4.99
N LEU A 359 9.12 -34.95 6.10
CA LEU A 359 8.29 -35.45 7.19
C LEU A 359 7.76 -34.29 8.05
N ASN A 360 6.64 -34.54 8.73
CA ASN A 360 6.11 -33.62 9.73
C ASN A 360 7.11 -33.50 10.90
N SER A 361 7.23 -32.31 11.49
CA SER A 361 8.09 -31.99 12.62
C SER A 361 7.79 -32.84 13.86
N THR A 362 6.54 -33.29 14.03
CA THR A 362 6.13 -34.25 15.08
C THR A 362 6.71 -35.66 14.90
N ALA A 363 7.24 -36.00 13.72
CA ALA A 363 7.85 -37.32 13.45
C ALA A 363 9.36 -37.38 13.82
N PHE A 364 9.94 -36.27 14.28
CA PHE A 364 11.32 -36.22 14.76
C PHE A 364 11.38 -36.36 16.28
N ASN A 365 12.42 -37.04 16.78
CA ASN A 365 12.74 -37.05 18.20
C ASN A 365 13.40 -35.72 18.60
N TRP A 366 13.32 -35.34 19.87
CA TRP A 366 13.91 -34.11 20.39
C TRP A 366 15.42 -34.02 20.15
N THR A 367 16.14 -35.14 20.30
CA THR A 367 17.59 -35.21 20.03
C THR A 367 17.93 -34.91 18.57
N ASP A 368 17.03 -35.17 17.61
CA ASP A 368 17.21 -34.80 16.21
C ASP A 368 16.92 -33.30 16.00
N LEU A 369 15.83 -32.79 16.59
CA LEU A 369 15.43 -31.38 16.50
C LEU A 369 16.51 -30.44 17.07
N GLN A 370 17.17 -30.83 18.16
CA GLN A 370 18.27 -30.06 18.78
C GLN A 370 19.52 -29.91 17.88
N GLN A 371 19.71 -30.77 16.88
CA GLN A 371 20.83 -30.68 15.94
C GLN A 371 20.59 -29.63 14.84
N LEU A 372 19.36 -29.12 14.70
CA LEU A 372 18.98 -28.22 13.61
C LEU A 372 19.33 -26.76 13.94
N ASP A 373 19.98 -26.10 12.99
CA ASP A 373 20.05 -24.65 12.94
C ASP A 373 18.65 -24.11 12.66
N ALA A 374 18.19 -23.15 13.48
CA ALA A 374 16.87 -22.52 13.36
C ALA A 374 16.95 -21.01 13.01
N GLY A 375 18.11 -20.55 12.52
CA GLY A 375 18.43 -19.12 12.51
C GLY A 375 19.21 -18.61 11.30
N SER A 376 20.13 -19.39 10.75
CA SER A 376 20.89 -19.01 9.55
C SER A 376 19.98 -18.73 8.34
N TRP A 377 18.85 -19.45 8.24
CA TRP A 377 17.82 -19.24 7.21
C TRP A 377 17.33 -17.78 7.16
N PHE A 378 17.26 -17.09 8.29
CA PHE A 378 16.75 -15.73 8.41
C PHE A 378 17.63 -14.73 7.65
N LEU A 379 18.95 -14.91 7.76
CA LEU A 379 19.97 -14.07 7.13
C LEU A 379 20.13 -14.36 5.63
N GLU A 380 19.96 -15.62 5.25
CA GLU A 380 20.00 -16.10 3.87
C GLU A 380 18.76 -15.65 3.08
N ARG A 381 17.56 -15.96 3.61
CA ARG A 381 16.28 -15.75 2.94
C ARG A 381 15.76 -14.32 3.06
N ARG A 382 16.13 -13.62 4.14
CA ARG A 382 15.76 -12.22 4.42
C ARG A 382 14.25 -12.00 4.33
N PRO A 383 13.45 -12.65 5.19
CA PRO A 383 11.99 -12.60 5.09
C PRO A 383 11.38 -11.20 5.30
N PHE A 384 12.17 -10.26 5.85
CA PHE A 384 11.79 -8.86 6.06
C PHE A 384 12.92 -7.91 5.64
N PRO A 385 12.61 -6.68 5.17
CA PRO A 385 13.64 -5.69 4.79
C PRO A 385 14.59 -5.32 5.93
N THR A 386 14.11 -5.35 7.17
CA THR A 386 14.83 -5.08 8.42
C THR A 386 16.06 -5.96 8.63
N VAL A 387 16.08 -7.19 8.10
CA VAL A 387 17.22 -8.12 8.17
C VAL A 387 18.52 -7.50 7.62
N GLN A 388 18.41 -6.57 6.67
CA GLN A 388 19.57 -5.88 6.09
C GLN A 388 20.25 -4.94 7.10
N ASN A 389 19.50 -4.44 8.08
CA ASN A 389 19.95 -3.42 9.05
C ASN A 389 20.43 -4.01 10.38
N LEU A 390 20.41 -5.34 10.54
CA LEU A 390 20.90 -6.03 11.75
C LEU A 390 22.38 -5.75 12.00
N SER A 391 22.75 -5.53 13.26
CA SER A 391 24.14 -5.32 13.65
C SER A 391 24.99 -6.58 13.44
N PRO A 392 26.33 -6.48 13.41
CA PRO A 392 27.20 -7.65 13.34
C PRO A 392 26.97 -8.65 14.48
N GLY A 393 26.65 -8.16 15.69
CA GLY A 393 26.31 -8.99 16.85
C GLY A 393 24.99 -9.73 16.67
N ASP A 394 23.92 -9.03 16.30
CA ASP A 394 22.61 -9.64 16.04
C ASP A 394 22.69 -10.70 14.92
N ARG A 395 23.51 -10.46 13.90
CA ARG A 395 23.75 -11.43 12.81
C ARG A 395 24.46 -12.68 13.30
N GLN A 396 25.40 -12.56 14.22
CA GLN A 396 26.05 -13.72 14.82
C GLN A 396 25.07 -14.49 15.70
N GLU A 397 24.37 -13.81 16.62
CA GLU A 397 23.37 -14.41 17.51
C GLU A 397 22.26 -15.13 16.72
N ALA A 398 21.79 -14.52 15.62
CA ALA A 398 20.81 -15.13 14.72
C ALA A 398 21.32 -16.44 14.10
N ALA A 399 22.58 -16.51 13.66
CA ALA A 399 23.18 -17.73 13.10
C ALA A 399 23.46 -18.83 14.16
N GLU A 400 23.46 -18.47 15.44
CA GLU A 400 23.68 -19.41 16.55
C GLU A 400 22.38 -20.03 17.08
N GLN A 401 21.19 -19.57 16.64
CA GLN A 401 19.90 -20.05 17.15
C GLN A 401 19.62 -21.53 16.83
N ARG A 402 18.89 -22.17 17.75
CA ARG A 402 18.37 -23.54 17.66
C ARG A 402 16.88 -23.54 17.96
N ILE A 403 16.20 -24.64 17.64
CA ILE A 403 14.79 -24.86 18.01
C ILE A 403 14.70 -24.89 19.55
N PRO A 404 13.98 -23.97 20.21
CA PRO A 404 13.80 -24.01 21.67
C PRO A 404 12.78 -25.07 22.08
N SER A 405 12.96 -25.70 23.25
CA SER A 405 11.87 -26.40 23.92
C SER A 405 10.90 -25.40 24.55
N LEU A 406 9.66 -25.83 24.79
CA LEU A 406 8.69 -25.02 25.54
C LEU A 406 9.21 -24.68 26.95
N GLU A 407 9.90 -25.60 27.61
CA GLU A 407 10.54 -25.37 28.91
C GLU A 407 11.53 -24.20 28.86
N GLN A 408 12.38 -24.14 27.83
CA GLN A 408 13.33 -23.03 27.65
C GLN A 408 12.61 -21.70 27.41
N ALA A 409 11.53 -21.69 26.63
CA ALA A 409 10.73 -20.50 26.38
C ALA A 409 9.99 -20.01 27.62
N LEU A 410 9.42 -20.93 28.41
CA LEU A 410 8.76 -20.62 29.69
C LEU A 410 9.74 -20.02 30.70
N GLU A 411 10.94 -20.59 30.82
CA GLU A 411 11.95 -20.08 31.74
C GLU A 411 12.47 -18.70 31.28
N ALA A 412 12.65 -18.47 29.97
CA ALA A 412 13.02 -17.16 29.43
C ALA A 412 11.91 -16.09 29.62
N ALA A 413 10.64 -16.46 29.41
CA ALA A 413 9.49 -15.59 29.64
C ALA A 413 9.38 -15.20 31.13
N LYS A 414 9.49 -16.18 32.04
CA LYS A 414 9.53 -16.01 33.50
C LYS A 414 10.66 -15.08 33.96
N HIS A 415 11.88 -15.27 33.45
CA HIS A 415 13.01 -14.37 33.74
C HIS A 415 12.77 -12.94 33.25
N SER A 416 12.08 -12.79 32.12
CA SER A 416 11.75 -11.49 31.52
C SER A 416 10.47 -10.86 32.08
N ASN A 417 9.78 -11.52 33.03
CA ASN A 417 8.46 -11.17 33.54
C ASN A 417 7.41 -10.96 32.42
N LEU A 418 7.47 -11.82 31.40
CA LEU A 418 6.68 -11.75 30.19
C LEU A 418 5.60 -12.84 30.19
N SER A 419 4.39 -12.52 29.76
CA SER A 419 3.35 -13.53 29.54
C SER A 419 3.63 -14.33 28.25
N ILE A 420 3.19 -15.57 28.18
CA ILE A 420 3.30 -16.43 27.00
C ILE A 420 1.91 -16.83 26.50
N MET A 421 1.65 -16.66 25.20
CA MET A 421 0.46 -17.15 24.51
C MET A 421 0.89 -18.09 23.41
N PHE A 422 0.18 -19.20 23.20
CA PHE A 422 0.59 -20.15 22.17
C PHE A 422 -0.55 -20.90 21.50
N ASP A 423 -0.37 -21.15 20.20
CA ASP A 423 -1.05 -22.22 19.47
C ASP A 423 -0.42 -23.57 19.83
N LEU A 424 -1.24 -24.62 19.96
CA LEU A 424 -0.76 -26.01 20.07
C LEU A 424 -1.14 -26.74 18.77
N ARG A 425 -0.14 -27.21 18.03
CA ARG A 425 -0.32 -27.71 16.66
C ARG A 425 0.19 -29.16 16.49
N PRO A 426 -0.30 -29.89 15.48
CA PRO A 426 -1.52 -29.62 14.71
C PRO A 426 -2.77 -30.14 15.46
N GLU A 427 -3.85 -29.36 15.50
CA GLU A 427 -5.08 -29.70 16.25
C GLU A 427 -5.76 -30.99 15.78
N ASN A 428 -5.61 -31.33 14.49
CA ASN A 428 -6.20 -32.51 13.87
C ASN A 428 -5.37 -33.80 14.07
N HIS A 429 -4.36 -33.80 14.95
CA HIS A 429 -3.54 -34.97 15.23
C HIS A 429 -4.32 -36.05 16.01
N SER A 430 -4.09 -37.33 15.72
CA SER A 430 -4.76 -38.44 16.45
C SER A 430 -4.46 -38.41 17.95
N ASP A 431 -3.24 -38.05 18.31
CA ASP A 431 -2.76 -38.00 19.70
C ASP A 431 -2.83 -36.59 20.31
N TYR A 432 -3.69 -35.70 19.79
CA TYR A 432 -3.75 -34.31 20.25
C TYR A 432 -4.03 -34.18 21.77
N GLN A 433 -4.80 -35.09 22.37
CA GLN A 433 -4.99 -35.14 23.82
C GLN A 433 -3.67 -35.36 24.58
N ASN A 434 -2.78 -36.20 24.04
CA ASN A 434 -1.45 -36.40 24.62
C ASN A 434 -0.60 -35.13 24.49
N PHE A 435 -0.69 -34.42 23.36
CA PHE A 435 0.00 -33.14 23.18
C PHE A 435 -0.45 -32.10 24.21
N VAL A 436 -1.76 -31.99 24.48
CA VAL A 436 -2.30 -31.13 25.56
C VAL A 436 -1.74 -31.55 26.93
N ASN A 437 -1.82 -32.84 27.27
CA ASN A 437 -1.38 -33.35 28.58
C ASN A 437 0.13 -33.12 28.83
N VAL A 438 0.97 -33.40 27.83
CA VAL A 438 2.43 -33.22 27.92
C VAL A 438 2.78 -31.73 28.00
N THR A 439 2.15 -30.89 27.17
CA THR A 439 2.33 -29.43 27.19
C THR A 439 1.95 -28.84 28.55
N LEU A 440 0.82 -29.26 29.11
CA LEU A 440 0.36 -28.83 30.42
C LEU A 440 1.30 -29.31 31.55
N ALA A 441 1.82 -30.53 31.46
CA ALA A 441 2.79 -31.06 32.42
C ALA A 441 4.09 -30.23 32.44
N VAL A 442 4.61 -29.83 31.28
CA VAL A 442 5.78 -28.94 31.17
C VAL A 442 5.50 -27.56 31.77
N ILE A 443 4.33 -26.97 31.49
CA ILE A 443 3.91 -25.68 32.08
C ILE A 443 3.88 -25.76 33.61
N LEU A 444 3.23 -26.78 34.17
CA LEU A 444 3.13 -26.99 35.61
C LEU A 444 4.49 -27.24 36.29
N GLN A 445 5.45 -27.85 35.58
CA GLN A 445 6.79 -28.13 36.08
C GLN A 445 7.76 -26.94 35.99
N SER A 446 7.58 -26.04 35.02
CA SER A 446 8.45 -24.85 34.81
C SER A 446 8.47 -23.86 35.99
N GLY A 447 7.43 -23.87 36.83
CA GLY A 447 7.28 -22.90 37.90
C GLY A 447 7.06 -21.46 37.41
N ILE A 448 6.61 -21.27 36.17
CA ILE A 448 6.06 -19.98 35.72
C ILE A 448 4.78 -19.66 36.52
N PRO A 449 4.52 -18.41 36.91
CA PRO A 449 3.21 -17.98 37.40
C PRO A 449 2.13 -18.34 36.36
N LEU A 450 1.15 -19.17 36.72
CA LEU A 450 0.14 -19.64 35.77
C LEU A 450 -0.67 -18.51 35.12
N GLN A 451 -0.80 -17.37 35.81
CA GLN A 451 -1.45 -16.16 35.28
C GLN A 451 -0.69 -15.51 34.11
N GLN A 452 0.59 -15.83 33.92
CA GLN A 452 1.38 -15.43 32.74
C GLN A 452 1.17 -16.36 31.54
N VAL A 453 0.46 -17.49 31.69
CA VAL A 453 0.20 -18.44 30.61
C VAL A 453 -1.18 -18.18 30.02
N LEU A 454 -1.21 -17.82 28.73
CA LEU A 454 -2.41 -17.55 27.94
C LEU A 454 -2.69 -18.76 27.04
N TRP A 455 -3.62 -19.61 27.46
CA TRP A 455 -4.00 -20.83 26.77
C TRP A 455 -4.99 -20.54 25.65
N LEU A 456 -4.48 -20.55 24.41
CA LEU A 456 -5.26 -20.46 23.19
C LEU A 456 -6.00 -21.75 22.77
N PRO A 457 -5.44 -22.98 22.94
CA PRO A 457 -6.03 -24.18 22.35
C PRO A 457 -7.44 -24.50 22.86
N ASP A 458 -8.37 -24.75 21.93
CA ASP A 458 -9.77 -25.07 22.27
C ASP A 458 -9.98 -26.54 22.68
N GLY A 459 -9.18 -27.47 22.16
CA GLY A 459 -9.27 -28.89 22.51
C GLY A 459 -8.93 -29.15 23.98
N PHE A 460 -9.75 -29.97 24.64
CA PHE A 460 -9.58 -30.39 26.05
C PHE A 460 -9.51 -29.23 27.07
N ARG A 461 -10.01 -28.03 26.73
CA ARG A 461 -9.97 -26.83 27.59
C ARG A 461 -10.56 -27.05 28.98
N GLU A 462 -11.60 -27.85 29.13
CA GLU A 462 -12.20 -28.18 30.44
C GLU A 462 -11.28 -29.01 31.34
N ASP A 463 -10.49 -29.91 30.76
CA ASP A 463 -9.51 -30.71 31.51
C ASP A 463 -8.33 -29.83 31.94
N VAL A 464 -7.95 -28.85 31.11
CA VAL A 464 -6.92 -27.84 31.44
C VAL A 464 -7.39 -26.93 32.56
N LYS A 465 -8.62 -26.39 32.52
CA LYS A 465 -9.20 -25.58 33.61
C LYS A 465 -9.20 -26.30 34.95
N GLN A 466 -9.53 -27.59 34.96
CA GLN A 466 -9.56 -28.41 36.17
C GLN A 466 -8.16 -28.64 36.76
N GLN A 467 -7.17 -28.87 35.90
CA GLN A 467 -5.79 -29.17 36.31
C GLN A 467 -4.96 -27.92 36.63
N ALA A 468 -5.21 -26.81 35.94
CA ALA A 468 -4.43 -25.58 36.03
C ALA A 468 -5.30 -24.30 36.05
N PRO A 469 -6.18 -24.11 37.07
CA PRO A 469 -7.15 -23.02 37.11
C PRO A 469 -6.57 -21.60 37.19
N GLY A 470 -5.24 -21.45 37.32
CA GLY A 470 -4.56 -20.15 37.25
C GLY A 470 -4.26 -19.68 35.82
N VAL A 471 -4.34 -20.57 34.84
CA VAL A 471 -4.05 -20.29 33.42
C VAL A 471 -5.12 -19.37 32.83
N GLN A 472 -4.69 -18.36 32.06
CA GLN A 472 -5.60 -17.43 31.42
C GLN A 472 -6.14 -18.04 30.12
N HIS A 473 -7.46 -18.21 30.01
CA HIS A 473 -8.07 -18.81 28.84
C HIS A 473 -8.41 -17.75 27.78
N VAL A 474 -7.76 -17.87 26.62
CA VAL A 474 -7.99 -17.03 25.44
C VAL A 474 -8.68 -17.86 24.36
N TYR A 475 -9.66 -17.27 23.68
CA TYR A 475 -10.52 -17.99 22.74
C TYR A 475 -10.30 -17.53 21.29
N GLY A 476 -10.09 -18.49 20.38
CA GLY A 476 -9.93 -18.26 18.92
C GLY A 476 -11.23 -17.92 18.18
N ARG A 477 -12.27 -17.47 18.90
CA ARG A 477 -13.62 -17.23 18.38
C ARG A 477 -14.32 -16.08 19.10
N LYS A 478 -15.36 -15.56 18.46
CA LYS A 478 -16.31 -14.64 19.10
C LYS A 478 -17.09 -15.34 20.22
N ARG A 479 -17.55 -14.55 21.20
CA ARG A 479 -18.51 -14.97 22.24
C ARG A 479 -19.81 -15.43 21.58
N VAL A 480 -20.37 -16.55 22.03
CA VAL A 480 -21.64 -17.06 21.54
C VAL A 480 -22.79 -16.53 22.40
N GLU A 481 -23.93 -16.20 21.78
CA GLU A 481 -25.13 -15.80 22.52
C GLU A 481 -25.61 -16.95 23.43
N ASN A 482 -25.89 -16.64 24.70
CA ASN A 482 -26.29 -17.59 25.75
C ASN A 482 -25.20 -18.59 26.18
N GLU A 483 -23.93 -18.30 25.89
CA GLU A 483 -22.79 -19.03 26.46
C GLU A 483 -22.78 -18.91 28.00
N LYS A 484 -22.73 -20.06 28.70
CA LYS A 484 -22.84 -20.12 30.17
C LYS A 484 -21.59 -19.62 30.89
N GLU A 485 -20.46 -19.63 30.21
CA GLU A 485 -19.17 -19.23 30.77
C GLU A 485 -18.78 -17.82 30.32
N PRO A 486 -18.11 -17.04 31.19
CA PRO A 486 -17.59 -15.74 30.82
C PRO A 486 -16.37 -15.89 29.89
N VAL A 487 -16.53 -15.56 28.62
CA VAL A 487 -15.40 -15.34 27.70
C VAL A 487 -14.74 -14.01 28.06
N LEU A 488 -13.55 -14.06 28.66
CA LEU A 488 -12.81 -12.87 29.13
C LEU A 488 -11.77 -12.35 28.15
N HIS A 489 -11.21 -13.22 27.31
CA HIS A 489 -10.17 -12.87 26.33
C HIS A 489 -10.44 -13.55 24.99
N VAL A 490 -10.43 -12.78 23.90
CA VAL A 490 -10.52 -13.31 22.52
C VAL A 490 -9.28 -12.94 21.73
N ASN A 491 -8.87 -13.84 20.85
CA ASN A 491 -7.77 -13.67 19.90
C ASN A 491 -8.31 -13.97 18.50
N LEU A 492 -8.37 -12.97 17.62
CA LEU A 492 -9.03 -13.09 16.33
C LEU A 492 -8.24 -12.44 15.19
N PRO A 493 -8.39 -12.91 13.94
CA PRO A 493 -7.94 -12.16 12.77
C PRO A 493 -8.52 -10.74 12.79
N TYR A 494 -7.71 -9.74 12.48
CA TYR A 494 -8.17 -8.34 12.50
C TYR A 494 -9.34 -8.07 11.53
N GLN A 495 -9.45 -8.88 10.48
CA GLN A 495 -10.53 -8.85 9.49
C GLN A 495 -11.89 -9.31 10.07
N ASP A 496 -11.90 -10.05 11.18
CA ASP A 496 -13.12 -10.70 11.70
C ASP A 496 -13.88 -9.90 12.74
N MET A 497 -13.33 -8.79 13.27
CA MET A 497 -14.05 -7.92 14.22
C MET A 497 -14.17 -6.48 13.70
N SER A 498 -15.40 -5.97 13.70
CA SER A 498 -15.69 -4.59 13.33
C SER A 498 -15.40 -3.60 14.46
N SER A 499 -15.18 -2.33 14.10
CA SER A 499 -14.91 -1.22 15.02
C SER A 499 -15.99 -1.04 16.11
N GLU A 500 -17.24 -1.42 15.84
CA GLU A 500 -18.32 -1.38 16.82
C GLU A 500 -18.30 -2.59 17.77
N GLU A 501 -18.04 -3.80 17.25
CA GLU A 501 -17.88 -5.00 18.08
C GLU A 501 -16.70 -4.85 19.04
N ILE A 502 -15.58 -4.25 18.61
CA ILE A 502 -14.44 -3.96 19.50
C ILE A 502 -14.89 -3.06 20.67
N ARG A 503 -15.69 -2.02 20.40
CA ARG A 503 -16.22 -1.11 21.42
C ARG A 503 -17.18 -1.82 22.37
N GLN A 504 -18.04 -2.70 21.85
CA GLN A 504 -18.97 -3.49 22.65
C GLN A 504 -18.23 -4.48 23.56
N TYR A 505 -17.26 -5.24 23.04
CA TYR A 505 -16.46 -6.19 23.82
C TYR A 505 -15.70 -5.47 24.94
N ARG A 506 -15.15 -4.30 24.65
CA ARG A 506 -14.51 -3.42 25.63
C ARG A 506 -15.47 -2.96 26.74
N GLN A 507 -16.72 -2.62 26.40
CA GLN A 507 -17.75 -2.25 27.38
C GLN A 507 -18.17 -3.43 28.26
N ASP A 508 -18.20 -4.64 27.69
CA ASP A 508 -18.44 -5.91 28.41
C ASP A 508 -17.22 -6.37 29.26
N ASN A 509 -16.12 -5.62 29.29
CA ASN A 509 -14.83 -5.97 29.90
C ASN A 509 -14.17 -7.24 29.31
N ILE A 510 -14.45 -7.55 28.04
CA ILE A 510 -13.80 -8.63 27.30
C ILE A 510 -12.55 -8.05 26.62
N SER A 511 -11.39 -8.63 26.89
CA SER A 511 -10.13 -8.25 26.25
C SER A 511 -10.10 -8.76 24.82
N VAL A 512 -9.83 -7.88 23.87
CA VAL A 512 -9.71 -8.23 22.44
C VAL A 512 -8.25 -8.11 22.01
N ASN A 513 -7.66 -9.22 21.56
CA ASN A 513 -6.41 -9.25 20.82
C ASN A 513 -6.69 -9.50 19.33
N LEU A 514 -6.08 -8.71 18.44
CA LEU A 514 -6.22 -8.88 16.99
C LEU A 514 -4.87 -9.17 16.32
N TYR A 515 -4.86 -10.12 15.38
CA TYR A 515 -3.65 -10.59 14.70
C TYR A 515 -3.80 -10.64 13.15
N VAL A 516 -2.73 -10.55 12.36
CA VAL A 516 -1.40 -10.00 12.70
C VAL A 516 -1.34 -8.55 12.19
N VAL A 517 -1.11 -7.58 13.08
CA VAL A 517 -1.17 -6.15 12.75
C VAL A 517 0.25 -5.60 12.61
N ASN A 518 0.68 -5.32 11.38
CA ASN A 518 2.04 -4.90 11.05
C ASN A 518 2.12 -3.43 10.59
N GLN A 519 1.01 -2.84 10.15
CA GLN A 519 0.98 -1.51 9.55
C GLN A 519 0.51 -0.41 10.51
N PRO A 520 1.20 0.75 10.60
CA PRO A 520 0.80 1.87 11.46
C PRO A 520 -0.62 2.41 11.21
N TRP A 521 -1.09 2.37 9.95
CA TRP A 521 -2.45 2.81 9.61
C TRP A 521 -3.51 1.86 10.20
N LEU A 522 -3.27 0.55 10.17
CA LEU A 522 -4.17 -0.46 10.72
C LEU A 522 -4.17 -0.41 12.24
N PHE A 523 -2.98 -0.34 12.86
CA PHE A 523 -2.84 -0.12 14.30
C PHE A 523 -3.61 1.12 14.77
N SER A 524 -3.54 2.22 14.01
CA SER A 524 -4.27 3.46 14.32
C SER A 524 -5.78 3.25 14.32
N VAL A 525 -6.36 2.60 13.31
CA VAL A 525 -7.80 2.31 13.25
C VAL A 525 -8.23 1.46 14.44
N LEU A 526 -7.48 0.40 14.76
CA LEU A 526 -7.83 -0.51 15.86
C LEU A 526 -7.66 0.14 17.24
N TRP A 527 -6.67 1.02 17.42
CA TRP A 527 -6.51 1.87 18.60
C TRP A 527 -7.72 2.80 18.76
N CYS A 528 -8.11 3.54 17.71
CA CYS A 528 -9.31 4.37 17.74
C CYS A 528 -10.60 3.56 17.99
N SER A 529 -10.65 2.28 17.61
CA SER A 529 -11.75 1.37 17.94
C SER A 529 -11.70 0.86 19.39
N GLY A 530 -10.57 0.99 20.08
CA GLY A 530 -10.40 0.65 21.48
C GLY A 530 -10.00 -0.80 21.75
N VAL A 531 -9.32 -1.47 20.81
CA VAL A 531 -8.79 -2.82 20.97
C VAL A 531 -7.84 -2.89 22.18
N SER A 532 -7.81 -4.03 22.89
CA SER A 532 -6.98 -4.20 24.08
C SER A 532 -5.51 -4.41 23.73
N SER A 533 -5.25 -5.23 22.71
CA SER A 533 -3.90 -5.55 22.25
C SER A 533 -3.86 -5.96 20.78
N VAL A 534 -2.67 -5.99 20.19
CA VAL A 534 -2.45 -6.56 18.86
C VAL A 534 -1.23 -7.48 18.83
N THR A 535 -1.33 -8.59 18.10
CA THR A 535 -0.19 -9.45 17.75
C THR A 535 0.50 -8.89 16.51
N THR A 536 1.81 -8.68 16.57
CA THR A 536 2.57 -7.96 15.53
C THR A 536 3.93 -8.57 15.25
N ASN A 537 4.34 -8.57 13.97
CA ASN A 537 5.73 -8.79 13.56
C ASN A 537 6.59 -7.51 13.72
N ALA A 538 5.93 -6.34 13.75
CA ALA A 538 6.52 -5.01 13.59
C ALA A 538 6.58 -4.22 14.91
N CYS A 539 6.88 -4.90 16.02
CA CYS A 539 6.86 -4.33 17.36
C CYS A 539 7.72 -3.05 17.48
N GLN A 540 8.86 -3.01 16.80
CA GLN A 540 9.79 -1.88 16.75
C GLN A 540 9.22 -0.62 16.07
N VAL A 541 8.16 -0.77 15.28
CA VAL A 541 7.46 0.34 14.62
C VAL A 541 6.28 0.79 15.48
N LEU A 542 5.51 -0.16 16.02
CA LEU A 542 4.31 0.16 16.80
C LEU A 542 4.63 0.64 18.23
N LYS A 543 5.79 0.26 18.80
CA LYS A 543 6.30 0.79 20.08
C LYS A 543 6.42 2.31 20.06
N GLU A 544 7.01 2.86 19.00
CA GLU A 544 7.28 4.29 18.83
C GLU A 544 6.01 5.14 18.55
N MET A 545 4.85 4.51 18.31
CA MET A 545 3.61 5.25 18.04
C MET A 545 3.01 5.84 19.33
N GLU A 546 3.24 7.14 19.57
CA GLU A 546 2.62 7.88 20.68
C GLU A 546 1.14 8.23 20.45
N HIS A 547 0.69 8.27 19.19
CA HIS A 547 -0.69 8.58 18.80
C HIS A 547 -1.08 7.90 17.47
N PRO A 548 -2.39 7.72 17.18
CA PRO A 548 -2.85 7.26 15.87
C PRO A 548 -2.49 8.24 14.75
N ILE A 549 -2.00 7.76 13.61
CA ILE A 549 -1.49 8.63 12.53
C ILE A 549 -2.56 9.45 11.79
N TRP A 550 -3.85 9.21 12.06
CA TRP A 550 -4.98 9.92 11.44
C TRP A 550 -6.10 10.27 12.45
N LEU A 551 -5.75 10.63 13.68
CA LEU A 551 -6.71 11.14 14.65
C LEU A 551 -7.21 12.54 14.22
N LEU A 552 -8.50 12.67 13.90
CA LEU A 552 -9.11 13.93 13.48
C LEU A 552 -10.29 14.31 14.40
N PRO A 553 -10.19 15.41 15.16
CA PRO A 553 -11.34 16.02 15.82
C PRO A 553 -12.50 16.25 14.85
N SER A 554 -13.74 16.02 15.31
CA SER A 554 -14.93 16.10 14.45
C SER A 554 -15.12 17.50 13.86
N SER A 555 -14.78 18.52 14.64
CA SER A 555 -14.77 19.93 14.22
C SER A 555 -13.76 20.21 13.10
N THR A 556 -12.54 19.67 13.21
CA THR A 556 -11.48 19.78 12.19
C THR A 556 -11.87 19.07 10.90
N TYR A 557 -12.42 17.86 10.99
CA TYR A 557 -12.89 17.12 9.81
C TYR A 557 -13.98 17.90 9.05
N PHE A 558 -14.97 18.44 9.78
CA PHE A 558 -16.05 19.24 9.20
C PHE A 558 -15.53 20.54 8.55
N MET A 559 -14.56 21.22 9.17
CA MET A 559 -13.91 22.39 8.55
C MET A 559 -13.14 22.04 7.27
N ILE A 560 -12.37 20.95 7.27
CA ILE A 560 -11.63 20.49 6.08
C ILE A 560 -12.60 20.22 4.93
N TRP A 561 -13.70 19.50 5.20
CA TRP A 561 -14.75 19.23 4.22
C TRP A 561 -15.32 20.51 3.61
N ILE A 562 -15.85 21.44 4.43
CA ILE A 562 -16.43 22.69 3.94
C ILE A 562 -15.43 23.48 3.09
N VAL A 563 -14.19 23.62 3.56
CA VAL A 563 -13.16 24.39 2.86
C VAL A 563 -12.82 23.76 1.51
N VAL A 564 -12.64 22.44 1.46
CA VAL A 564 -12.33 21.71 0.21
C VAL A 564 -13.45 21.87 -0.81
N ASP A 565 -14.70 21.71 -0.41
CA ASP A 565 -15.86 21.81 -1.32
C ASP A 565 -16.09 23.24 -1.81
N CYS A 566 -15.97 24.23 -0.92
CA CYS A 566 -16.08 25.65 -1.30
C CYS A 566 -14.95 26.07 -2.25
N VAL A 567 -13.70 25.68 -1.99
CA VAL A 567 -12.55 26.01 -2.85
C VAL A 567 -12.69 25.31 -4.21
N SER A 568 -13.06 24.03 -4.22
CA SER A 568 -13.39 23.27 -5.43
C SER A 568 -14.43 24.00 -6.29
N LEU A 569 -15.58 24.35 -5.69
CA LEU A 569 -16.68 25.03 -6.38
C LEU A 569 -16.23 26.37 -6.99
N LEU A 570 -15.45 27.17 -6.26
CA LEU A 570 -14.91 28.44 -6.76
C LEU A 570 -13.97 28.25 -7.95
N ILE A 571 -13.07 27.25 -7.90
CA ILE A 571 -12.14 26.93 -8.99
C ILE A 571 -12.91 26.44 -10.24
N ILE A 572 -13.92 25.59 -10.06
CA ILE A 572 -14.79 25.11 -11.14
C ILE A 572 -15.49 26.29 -11.82
N ILE A 573 -16.17 27.15 -11.05
CA ILE A 573 -16.85 28.34 -11.58
C ILE A 573 -15.86 29.23 -12.35
N TRP A 574 -14.68 29.48 -11.79
CA TRP A 574 -13.63 30.28 -12.41
C TRP A 574 -13.14 29.68 -13.74
N ALA A 575 -12.90 28.37 -13.80
CA ALA A 575 -12.49 27.67 -15.03
C ALA A 575 -13.55 27.81 -16.14
N PHE A 576 -14.83 27.61 -15.82
CA PHE A 576 -15.93 27.80 -16.77
C PHE A 576 -16.06 29.27 -17.24
N VAL A 577 -15.93 30.25 -16.34
CA VAL A 577 -15.98 31.68 -16.68
C VAL A 577 -14.81 32.10 -17.57
N LEU A 578 -13.58 31.63 -17.30
CA LEU A 578 -12.42 31.90 -18.14
C LEU A 578 -12.59 31.29 -19.54
N MET A 579 -13.01 30.02 -19.64
CA MET A 579 -13.21 29.37 -20.94
C MET A 579 -14.37 30.00 -21.75
N LYS A 580 -15.39 30.55 -21.08
CA LYS A 580 -16.43 31.38 -21.71
C LYS A 580 -15.85 32.69 -22.30
N LYS A 581 -14.91 33.33 -21.59
CA LYS A 581 -14.23 34.57 -22.05
C LYS A 581 -13.28 34.28 -23.22
N CYS A 582 -12.54 33.17 -23.16
CA CYS A 582 -11.62 32.73 -24.22
C CYS A 582 -12.36 32.31 -25.50
N SER A 583 -13.48 31.57 -25.39
CA SER A 583 -14.28 31.20 -26.57
C SER A 583 -14.95 32.41 -27.23
N ARG A 584 -15.46 33.38 -26.45
CA ARG A 584 -15.95 34.66 -26.98
C ARG A 584 -14.89 35.45 -27.73
N ARG A 585 -13.64 35.46 -27.25
CA ARG A 585 -12.50 36.14 -27.92
C ARG A 585 -12.02 35.48 -29.21
N ARG A 586 -12.40 34.23 -29.52
CA ARG A 586 -12.06 33.58 -30.80
C ARG A 586 -13.06 33.86 -31.93
N ARG A 587 -14.31 34.23 -31.60
CA ARG A 587 -15.37 34.54 -32.58
C ARG A 587 -15.27 35.87 -33.35
N PRO A 588 -14.48 36.90 -32.98
CA PRO A 588 -14.45 38.15 -33.76
C PRO A 588 -13.74 38.03 -35.11
N ALA A 589 -12.79 37.11 -35.25
CA ALA A 589 -11.88 37.08 -36.40
C ALA A 589 -12.55 36.59 -37.71
N GLU A 590 -13.43 35.58 -37.65
CA GLU A 590 -14.13 35.06 -38.85
C GLU A 590 -15.12 36.10 -39.41
N SER A 591 -15.76 36.88 -38.54
CA SER A 591 -16.74 37.91 -38.93
C SER A 591 -16.12 39.07 -39.71
N GLU A 592 -14.87 39.47 -39.43
CA GLU A 592 -14.21 40.53 -40.20
C GLU A 592 -13.69 40.02 -41.54
N THR A 593 -13.16 38.78 -41.61
CA THR A 593 -12.73 38.18 -42.88
C THR A 593 -13.90 37.89 -43.81
N ASP A 594 -15.04 37.41 -43.33
CA ASP A 594 -16.22 37.18 -44.17
C ASP A 594 -16.81 38.51 -44.69
N VAL A 595 -16.86 39.56 -43.86
CA VAL A 595 -17.31 40.89 -44.30
C VAL A 595 -16.33 41.51 -45.30
N LEU A 596 -15.01 41.33 -45.13
CA LEU A 596 -14.00 41.74 -46.10
C LEU A 596 -14.11 40.96 -47.41
N LEU A 597 -14.23 39.63 -47.37
CA LEU A 597 -14.42 38.78 -48.56
C LEU A 597 -15.71 39.12 -49.30
N THR A 598 -16.79 39.45 -48.59
CA THR A 598 -18.04 39.89 -49.21
C THR A 598 -17.89 41.25 -49.89
N LYS A 599 -17.19 42.21 -49.26
CA LYS A 599 -16.86 43.51 -49.88
C LYS A 599 -15.91 43.40 -51.07
N ILE A 600 -14.92 42.52 -51.01
CA ILE A 600 -13.98 42.28 -52.12
C ILE A 600 -14.73 41.64 -53.29
N ASN A 601 -15.62 40.67 -53.04
CA ASN A 601 -16.44 40.08 -54.09
C ASN A 601 -17.44 41.07 -54.71
N SER A 602 -18.01 42.03 -53.97
CA SER A 602 -18.84 43.07 -54.58
C SER A 602 -18.02 44.05 -55.43
N LEU A 603 -16.82 44.41 -54.98
CA LEU A 603 -15.89 45.30 -55.72
C LEU A 603 -15.22 44.63 -56.94
N MET A 604 -15.40 43.32 -57.15
CA MET A 604 -15.00 42.61 -58.37
C MET A 604 -16.20 42.30 -59.30
N GLN A 605 -17.40 42.79 -58.96
CA GLN A 605 -18.61 42.65 -59.79
C GLN A 605 -19.12 43.99 -60.36
N GLU A 606 -18.54 45.11 -59.93
CA GLU A 606 -18.60 46.43 -60.59
C GLU A 606 -17.38 46.61 -61.52
#